data_AF-A0A841B3B1-F1
#
_entry.id   AF-A0A841B3B1-F1
#
_cell.length_a   1.000
_cell.length_b   1.000
_cell.length_c   1.000
_cell.angle_alpha   90.00
_cell.angle_beta   90.00
_cell.angle_gamma   90.00
#
_symmetry.space_group_name_H-M   'P 1'
#
loop_
_entity.id
_entity.type
_entity.pdbx_description
1 polymer ?
#
loop_
_entity_poly.entity_id
_entity_poly.type
_entity_poly.pdbx_seq_one_letter_code
_entity_poly.pdbx_strand_id
1 'polypeptide(L)'
;MRRSITLFAAAVLLAGCGGAETPAAAPSSPAPAAGASWMDGFCGSLIDFAKIGEFRMPDFEQGDVANARNAMDEAFGVFAPGFDNAVTGLGRLGQAPNAEAEAARKSIVDALTPIRDQVVAAKTKLDAAPKDDKAATAEAGLAFRRIGSNINDMPDPFQQLETNASLKALAGQAPNCGKLPS
;
A
#
# COMPACT_ATOMS: atom_id res chain seq x y z
N MET A 1 -67.84 -21.39 -25.90
CA MET A 1 -68.80 -20.29 -26.16
C MET A 1 -68.00 -18.99 -26.04
N ARG A 2 -67.38 -18.47 -27.11
CA ARG A 2 -67.93 -17.49 -28.06
C ARG A 2 -68.81 -16.43 -27.39
N ARG A 3 -68.29 -15.22 -27.24
CA ARG A 3 -68.98 -13.95 -27.51
C ARG A 3 -67.96 -12.81 -27.65
N SER A 4 -68.34 -11.87 -28.49
CA SER A 4 -67.49 -11.02 -29.32
C SER A 4 -67.54 -9.55 -28.88
N ILE A 5 -66.45 -8.84 -29.20
CA ILE A 5 -66.32 -7.47 -29.75
C ILE A 5 -67.19 -6.35 -29.15
N THR A 6 -66.51 -5.32 -28.63
CA THR A 6 -66.91 -3.92 -28.89
C THR A 6 -65.67 -3.04 -29.07
N LEU A 7 -65.51 -2.52 -30.29
CA LEU A 7 -64.69 -1.36 -30.63
C LEU A 7 -65.40 -0.10 -30.16
N PHE A 8 -64.70 0.78 -29.44
CA PHE A 8 -65.03 2.21 -29.38
C PHE A 8 -63.75 3.00 -29.55
N ALA A 9 -63.65 3.68 -30.69
CA ALA A 9 -62.68 4.73 -30.96
C ALA A 9 -63.25 6.05 -30.42
N ALA A 10 -62.50 6.73 -29.57
CA ALA A 10 -62.66 8.17 -29.33
C ALA A 10 -61.28 8.73 -28.98
N ALA A 11 -60.71 9.48 -29.92
CA ALA A 11 -59.55 10.31 -29.70
C ALA A 11 -59.97 11.53 -28.88
N VAL A 12 -59.33 11.73 -27.72
CA VAL A 12 -59.28 13.03 -27.03
C VAL A 12 -57.82 13.32 -26.74
N LEU A 13 -57.29 14.30 -27.46
CA LEU A 13 -56.01 14.94 -27.18
C LEU A 13 -56.14 15.77 -25.90
N LEU A 14 -55.45 15.35 -24.85
CA LEU A 14 -55.17 16.17 -23.68
C LEU A 14 -53.65 16.30 -23.56
N ALA A 15 -53.16 17.50 -23.85
CA ALA A 15 -51.82 17.93 -23.50
C ALA A 15 -51.69 17.96 -21.97
N GLY A 16 -50.76 17.17 -21.43
CA GLY A 16 -50.45 17.11 -20.01
C GLY A 16 -49.01 16.66 -19.81
N CYS A 17 -48.22 17.52 -19.18
CA CYS A 17 -46.82 17.30 -18.80
C CYS A 17 -46.61 16.06 -17.93
N GLY A 18 -45.45 15.43 -18.09
CA GLY A 18 -44.76 14.76 -16.99
C GLY A 18 -44.59 13.27 -17.20
N GLY A 19 -43.32 12.84 -17.28
CA GLY A 19 -42.94 11.44 -17.24
C GLY A 19 -42.21 10.96 -18.49
N ALA A 20 -41.10 11.61 -18.84
CA ALA A 20 -40.07 10.89 -19.59
C ALA A 20 -39.43 9.89 -18.62
N GLU A 21 -39.95 8.66 -18.59
CA GLU A 21 -39.21 7.50 -18.12
C GLU A 21 -38.07 7.23 -19.10
N THR A 22 -37.00 8.01 -18.94
CA THR A 22 -35.67 7.58 -19.38
C THR A 22 -35.39 6.27 -18.64
N PRO A 23 -35.09 5.15 -19.32
CA PRO A 23 -34.56 3.98 -18.64
C PRO A 23 -33.30 4.44 -17.92
N ALA A 24 -33.35 4.51 -16.59
CA ALA A 24 -32.16 4.71 -15.79
C ALA A 24 -31.23 3.54 -16.12
N ALA A 25 -30.16 3.83 -16.84
CA ALA A 25 -29.06 2.90 -16.98
C ALA A 25 -28.64 2.51 -15.56
N ALA A 26 -28.89 1.25 -15.19
CA ALA A 26 -28.34 0.69 -13.98
C ALA A 26 -26.82 0.91 -14.04
N PRO A 27 -26.17 1.42 -12.97
CA PRO A 27 -24.72 1.48 -12.95
C PRO A 27 -24.23 0.04 -13.04
N SER A 28 -23.75 -0.35 -14.22
CA SER A 28 -23.00 -1.59 -14.38
C SER A 28 -21.65 -1.35 -13.73
N SER A 29 -21.58 -1.59 -12.43
CA SER A 29 -20.39 -1.37 -11.63
C SER A 29 -19.19 -2.15 -12.20
N PRO A 30 -18.09 -1.50 -12.57
CA PRO A 30 -16.78 -2.13 -12.68
C PRO A 30 -16.16 -2.40 -11.28
N ALA A 31 -16.90 -2.14 -10.20
CA ALA A 31 -16.42 -1.97 -8.84
C ALA A 31 -15.66 -3.18 -8.24
N PRO A 32 -16.07 -4.45 -8.45
CA PRO A 32 -15.36 -5.58 -7.87
C PRO A 32 -13.94 -5.75 -8.46
N ALA A 33 -13.82 -5.63 -9.78
CA ALA A 33 -12.54 -5.78 -10.47
C ALA A 33 -11.60 -4.59 -10.23
N ALA A 34 -12.15 -3.36 -10.19
CA ALA A 34 -11.38 -2.16 -9.89
C ALA A 34 -10.84 -2.17 -8.45
N GLY A 35 -11.65 -2.61 -7.47
CA GLY A 35 -11.22 -2.75 -6.08
C GLY A 35 -10.11 -3.80 -5.89
N ALA A 36 -10.25 -4.95 -6.54
CA ALA A 36 -9.22 -5.99 -6.53
C ALA A 36 -7.90 -5.50 -7.16
N SER A 37 -7.97 -4.77 -8.29
CA SER A 37 -6.77 -4.19 -8.92
C SER A 37 -6.10 -3.13 -8.04
N TRP A 38 -6.87 -2.30 -7.34
CA TRP A 38 -6.32 -1.33 -6.40
C TRP A 38 -5.60 -2.04 -5.25
N MET A 39 -6.22 -3.08 -4.69
CA MET A 39 -5.63 -3.85 -3.59
C MET A 39 -4.39 -4.65 -4.04
N ASP A 40 -4.36 -5.11 -5.29
CA ASP A 40 -3.17 -5.72 -5.87
C ASP A 40 -1.99 -4.74 -5.96
N GLY A 41 -2.25 -3.49 -6.37
CA GLY A 41 -1.26 -2.42 -6.33
C GLY A 41 -0.81 -2.05 -4.91
N PHE A 42 -1.76 -2.03 -3.96
CA PHE A 42 -1.49 -1.80 -2.54
C PHE A 42 -0.53 -2.84 -1.98
N CYS A 43 -0.85 -4.13 -2.11
CA CYS A 43 0.01 -5.21 -1.64
C CYS A 43 1.33 -5.28 -2.42
N GLY A 44 1.30 -5.00 -3.73
CA GLY A 44 2.49 -4.94 -4.57
C GLY A 44 3.50 -3.91 -4.09
N SER A 45 3.03 -2.76 -3.59
CA SER A 45 3.88 -1.71 -3.03
C SER A 45 4.61 -2.14 -1.75
N LEU A 46 4.09 -3.16 -1.05
CA LEU A 46 4.63 -3.64 0.23
C LEU A 46 5.61 -4.81 0.09
N ILE A 47 5.81 -5.36 -1.12
CA ILE A 47 6.63 -6.57 -1.31
C ILE A 47 8.09 -6.34 -0.93
N ASP A 48 8.71 -5.24 -1.35
CA ASP A 48 10.11 -4.97 -0.99
C ASP A 48 10.26 -4.61 0.49
N PHE A 49 9.23 -3.98 1.08
CA PHE A 49 9.19 -3.75 2.52
C PHE A 49 9.14 -5.06 3.30
N ALA A 50 8.37 -6.06 2.84
CA ALA A 50 8.27 -7.36 3.50
C ALA A 50 9.62 -8.10 3.59
N LYS A 51 10.52 -7.91 2.60
CA LYS A 51 11.88 -8.48 2.61
C LYS A 51 12.73 -8.02 3.78
N ILE A 52 12.39 -6.89 4.42
CA ILE A 52 13.09 -6.40 5.60
C ILE A 52 13.00 -7.40 6.76
N GLY A 53 11.87 -8.09 6.94
CA GLY A 53 11.70 -9.09 8.00
C GLY A 53 12.63 -10.32 7.85
N GLU A 54 13.04 -10.59 6.61
CA GLU A 54 13.95 -11.68 6.25
C GLU A 54 15.42 -11.26 6.37
N PHE A 55 15.70 -9.96 6.46
CA PHE A 55 17.07 -9.47 6.53
C PHE A 55 17.78 -10.00 7.78
N ARG A 56 19.03 -10.42 7.59
CA ARG A 56 19.95 -10.83 8.64
C ARG A 56 21.22 -10.00 8.47
N MET A 57 21.57 -9.27 9.52
CA MET A 57 22.79 -8.48 9.52
C MET A 57 23.99 -9.43 9.37
N PRO A 58 24.92 -9.17 8.43
CA PRO A 58 26.16 -9.91 8.34
C PRO A 58 26.98 -9.75 9.64
N ASP A 59 27.66 -10.81 10.05
CA ASP A 59 28.62 -10.75 11.16
C ASP A 59 29.86 -9.95 10.75
N PHE A 60 30.40 -9.18 11.69
CA PHE A 60 31.67 -8.47 11.51
C PHE A 60 32.44 -8.37 12.83
N GLU A 61 33.76 -8.43 12.74
CA GLU A 61 34.66 -8.38 13.89
C GLU A 61 34.86 -6.95 14.41
N GLN A 62 35.11 -6.82 15.71
CA GLN A 62 35.40 -5.53 16.33
C GLN A 62 36.72 -4.98 15.80
N GLY A 63 36.69 -3.75 15.26
CA GLY A 63 37.86 -3.07 14.71
C GLY A 63 38.04 -3.22 13.20
N ASP A 64 37.27 -4.10 12.55
CA ASP A 64 37.22 -4.23 11.10
C ASP A 64 36.19 -3.26 10.49
N VAL A 65 36.68 -2.06 10.17
CA VAL A 65 35.85 -0.98 9.64
C VAL A 65 35.31 -1.29 8.25
N ALA A 66 36.09 -2.00 7.43
CA ALA A 66 35.68 -2.34 6.07
C ALA A 66 34.50 -3.31 6.10
N ASN A 67 34.58 -4.37 6.91
CA ASN A 67 33.48 -5.31 7.07
C ASN A 67 32.26 -4.70 7.75
N ALA A 68 32.46 -3.88 8.80
CA ALA A 68 31.36 -3.15 9.44
C ALA A 68 30.65 -2.20 8.45
N ARG A 69 31.41 -1.53 7.58
CA ARG A 69 30.84 -0.68 6.54
C ARG A 69 30.06 -1.48 5.50
N ASN A 70 30.61 -2.61 5.04
CA ASN A 70 29.90 -3.48 4.10
C ASN A 70 28.57 -3.97 4.69
N ALA A 71 28.54 -4.37 5.97
CA ALA A 71 27.31 -4.77 6.66
C ALA A 71 26.27 -3.63 6.67
N MET A 72 26.69 -2.37 6.87
CA MET A 72 25.79 -1.22 6.80
C MET A 72 25.35 -0.90 5.36
N ASP A 73 26.24 -0.99 4.39
CA ASP A 73 25.91 -0.80 2.96
C ASP A 73 24.87 -1.84 2.52
N GLU A 74 25.00 -3.11 2.95
CA GLU A 74 24.02 -4.17 2.70
C GLU A 74 22.68 -3.91 3.41
N ALA A 75 22.72 -3.56 4.70
CA ALA A 75 21.51 -3.26 5.46
C ALA A 75 20.72 -2.11 4.85
N PHE A 76 21.36 -0.99 4.53
CA PHE A 76 20.71 0.13 3.88
C PHE A 76 20.34 -0.15 2.43
N GLY A 77 21.04 -1.08 1.76
CA GLY A 77 20.68 -1.59 0.44
C GLY A 77 19.34 -2.32 0.41
N VAL A 78 18.92 -2.93 1.53
CA VAL A 78 17.60 -3.55 1.66
C VAL A 78 16.56 -2.57 2.20
N PHE A 79 16.90 -1.85 3.28
CA PHE A 79 15.93 -1.02 3.98
C PHE A 79 15.51 0.20 3.16
N ALA A 80 16.45 0.89 2.48
CA ALA A 80 16.12 2.10 1.73
C ALA A 80 15.08 1.84 0.62
N PRO A 81 15.27 0.88 -0.31
CA PRO A 81 14.26 0.59 -1.31
C PRO A 81 12.99 -0.02 -0.70
N GLY A 82 13.08 -0.84 0.36
CA GLY A 82 11.89 -1.41 1.01
C GLY A 82 10.94 -0.35 1.53
N PHE A 83 11.44 0.62 2.31
CA PHE A 83 10.64 1.73 2.81
C PHE A 83 10.21 2.71 1.70
N ASP A 84 11.10 3.03 0.76
CA ASP A 84 10.77 3.99 -0.31
C ASP A 84 9.71 3.45 -1.28
N ASN A 85 9.81 2.18 -1.68
CA ASN A 85 8.82 1.56 -2.55
C ASN A 85 7.46 1.42 -1.86
N ALA A 86 7.41 1.13 -0.56
CA ALA A 86 6.16 1.14 0.20
C ALA A 86 5.51 2.52 0.21
N VAL A 87 6.24 3.56 0.64
CA VAL A 87 5.69 4.92 0.76
C VAL A 87 5.29 5.47 -0.62
N THR A 88 6.19 5.39 -1.60
CA THR A 88 5.95 5.96 -2.93
C THR A 88 4.94 5.14 -3.74
N GLY A 89 4.96 3.82 -3.64
CA GLY A 89 4.02 2.92 -4.31
C GLY A 89 2.60 3.13 -3.81
N LEU A 90 2.41 3.13 -2.48
CA LEU A 90 1.11 3.42 -1.87
C LEU A 90 0.61 4.81 -2.24
N GLY A 91 1.48 5.84 -2.19
CA GLY A 91 1.12 7.22 -2.54
C GLY A 91 0.74 7.43 -4.01
N ARG A 92 1.11 6.51 -4.91
CA ARG A 92 0.80 6.57 -6.35
C ARG A 92 -0.47 5.82 -6.74
N LEU A 93 -1.09 5.09 -5.81
CA LEU A 93 -2.35 4.41 -6.09
C LEU A 93 -3.44 5.42 -6.44
N GLY A 94 -4.31 5.03 -7.38
CA GLY A 94 -5.51 5.79 -7.70
C GLY A 94 -6.50 5.85 -6.53
N GLN A 95 -7.71 6.32 -6.83
CA GLN A 95 -8.79 6.38 -5.85
C GLN A 95 -9.03 5.02 -5.20
N ALA A 96 -9.08 5.00 -3.86
CA ALA A 96 -9.37 3.79 -3.10
C ALA A 96 -10.82 3.33 -3.33
N PRO A 97 -11.09 2.01 -3.30
CA PRO A 97 -12.42 1.47 -3.57
C PRO A 97 -13.45 1.78 -2.47
N ASN A 98 -13.00 2.08 -1.25
CA ASN A 98 -13.83 2.48 -0.12
C ASN A 98 -13.00 3.28 0.91
N ALA A 99 -13.68 3.80 1.94
CA ALA A 99 -13.06 4.64 2.97
C ALA A 99 -12.08 3.85 3.85
N GLU A 100 -12.34 2.57 4.09
CA GLU A 100 -11.48 1.69 4.88
C GLU A 100 -10.13 1.46 4.17
N ALA A 101 -10.15 1.26 2.85
CA ALA A 101 -8.95 1.08 2.05
C ALA A 101 -8.11 2.37 2.00
N GLU A 102 -8.78 3.52 1.89
CA GLU A 102 -8.13 4.82 2.00
C GLU A 102 -7.45 5.02 3.36
N ALA A 103 -8.19 4.72 4.45
CA ALA A 103 -7.70 4.86 5.81
C ALA A 103 -6.48 3.95 6.07
N ALA A 104 -6.52 2.70 5.62
CA ALA A 104 -5.40 1.78 5.74
C ALA A 104 -4.16 2.28 4.98
N ARG A 105 -4.33 2.74 3.73
CA ARG A 105 -3.25 3.34 2.94
C ARG A 105 -2.63 4.53 3.67
N LYS A 106 -3.47 5.46 4.12
CA LYS A 106 -3.02 6.67 4.80
C LYS A 106 -2.26 6.33 6.08
N SER A 107 -2.80 5.42 6.89
CA SER A 107 -2.17 4.98 8.14
C SER A 107 -0.78 4.41 7.90
N ILE A 108 -0.61 3.53 6.91
CA ILE A 108 0.68 2.93 6.59
C ILE A 108 1.66 3.97 6.03
N VAL A 109 1.21 4.85 5.13
CA VAL A 109 2.08 5.92 4.58
C VAL A 109 2.54 6.86 5.70
N ASP A 110 1.62 7.31 6.55
CA ASP A 110 1.93 8.23 7.65
C ASP A 110 2.90 7.57 8.66
N ALA A 111 2.76 6.27 8.91
CA ALA A 111 3.63 5.49 9.77
C ALA A 111 5.03 5.26 9.16
N LEU A 112 5.12 4.84 7.89
CA LEU A 112 6.38 4.43 7.28
C LEU A 112 7.25 5.61 6.80
N THR A 113 6.64 6.75 6.44
CA THR A 113 7.36 7.93 5.93
C THR A 113 8.51 8.42 6.84
N PRO A 114 8.30 8.66 8.16
CA PRO A 114 9.39 9.14 9.02
C PRO A 114 10.55 8.13 9.11
N ILE A 115 10.26 6.82 9.08
CA ILE A 115 11.31 5.79 9.11
C ILE A 115 12.05 5.75 7.77
N ARG A 116 11.33 5.84 6.65
CA ARG A 116 11.91 5.97 5.29
C ARG A 116 12.91 7.11 5.25
N ASP A 117 12.51 8.29 5.72
CA ASP A 117 13.35 9.48 5.71
C ASP A 117 14.62 9.27 6.55
N GLN A 118 14.51 8.62 7.72
CA GLN A 118 15.69 8.28 8.55
C GLN A 118 16.64 7.30 7.86
N VAL A 119 16.10 6.24 7.24
CA VAL A 119 16.88 5.25 6.49
C VAL A 119 17.63 5.90 5.33
N VAL A 120 16.93 6.71 4.52
CA VAL A 120 17.52 7.40 3.37
C VAL A 120 18.58 8.40 3.83
N ALA A 121 18.34 9.15 4.89
CA ALA A 121 19.31 10.11 5.43
C ALA A 121 20.58 9.40 5.94
N ALA A 122 20.43 8.29 6.68
CA ALA A 122 21.55 7.52 7.19
C ALA A 122 22.38 6.90 6.05
N LYS A 123 21.71 6.31 5.05
CA LYS A 123 22.36 5.78 3.85
C LYS A 123 23.14 6.87 3.11
N THR A 124 22.48 8.00 2.83
CA THR A 124 23.09 9.13 2.11
C THR A 124 24.33 9.63 2.83
N LYS A 125 24.28 9.72 4.17
CA LYS A 125 25.43 10.14 4.98
C LYS A 125 26.59 9.15 4.91
N LEU A 126 26.30 7.84 4.98
CA LEU A 126 27.33 6.80 4.83
C LEU A 126 27.93 6.83 3.43
N ASP A 127 27.11 6.89 2.37
CA ASP A 127 27.53 6.91 0.96
C ASP A 127 28.44 8.10 0.65
N ALA A 128 28.20 9.26 1.28
CA ALA A 128 29.01 10.46 1.11
C ALA A 128 30.38 10.40 1.82
N ALA A 129 30.56 9.51 2.80
CA ALA A 129 31.78 9.42 3.60
C ALA A 129 32.85 8.52 2.94
N PRO A 130 34.16 8.79 3.15
CA PRO A 130 35.25 7.91 2.71
C PRO A 130 35.05 6.46 3.17
N LYS A 131 35.44 5.49 2.33
CA LYS A 131 35.18 4.06 2.60
C LYS A 131 35.85 3.54 3.88
N ASP A 132 36.92 4.16 4.34
CA ASP A 132 37.66 3.85 5.57
C ASP A 132 37.27 4.72 6.78
N ASP A 133 36.23 5.57 6.65
CA ASP A 133 35.77 6.45 7.72
C ASP A 133 35.08 5.65 8.84
N LYS A 134 35.80 5.49 9.95
CA LYS A 134 35.33 4.79 11.15
C LYS A 134 34.15 5.50 11.82
N ALA A 135 34.16 6.83 11.84
CA ALA A 135 33.14 7.62 12.51
C ALA A 135 31.81 7.55 11.75
N ALA A 136 31.85 7.69 10.42
CA ALA A 136 30.67 7.53 9.58
C ALA A 136 30.08 6.12 9.68
N THR A 137 30.93 5.09 9.71
CA THR A 137 30.49 3.69 9.87
C THR A 137 29.83 3.46 11.24
N ALA A 138 30.42 3.98 12.32
CA ALA A 138 29.84 3.89 13.66
C ALA A 138 28.50 4.65 13.77
N GLU A 139 28.39 5.82 13.14
CA GLU A 139 27.17 6.60 13.10
C GLU A 139 26.06 5.90 12.31
N ALA A 140 26.38 5.29 11.18
CA ALA A 140 25.48 4.43 10.41
C ALA A 140 24.90 3.30 11.28
N GLY A 141 25.76 2.59 12.03
CA GLY A 141 25.31 1.55 12.97
C GLY A 141 24.42 2.07 14.10
N LEU A 142 24.71 3.26 14.64
CA LEU A 142 23.85 3.93 15.62
C LEU A 142 22.49 4.32 15.03
N ALA A 143 22.48 4.85 13.81
CA ALA A 143 21.26 5.19 13.09
C ALA A 143 20.41 3.95 12.83
N PHE A 144 21.02 2.86 12.36
CA PHE A 144 20.34 1.60 12.10
C PHE A 144 19.68 1.03 13.37
N ARG A 145 20.37 1.06 14.52
CA ARG A 145 19.77 0.65 15.81
C ARG A 145 18.58 1.52 16.21
N ARG A 146 18.66 2.84 16.03
CA ARG A 146 17.53 3.74 16.31
C ARG A 146 16.34 3.46 15.39
N ILE A 147 16.59 3.24 14.11
CA ILE A 147 15.56 2.85 13.13
C ILE A 147 14.87 1.56 13.59
N GLY A 148 15.64 0.54 13.99
CA GLY A 148 15.09 -0.70 14.55
C GLY A 148 14.23 -0.48 15.80
N SER A 149 14.66 0.39 16.73
CA SER A 149 13.85 0.78 17.89
C SER A 149 12.54 1.44 17.46
N ASN A 150 12.61 2.43 16.57
CA ASN A 150 11.44 3.16 16.10
C ASN A 150 10.42 2.25 15.40
N ILE A 151 10.87 1.22 14.68
CA ILE A 151 10.00 0.19 14.09
C ILE A 151 9.32 -0.61 15.20
N ASN A 152 10.06 -1.06 16.21
CA ASN A 152 9.53 -1.87 17.31
C ASN A 152 8.56 -1.10 18.23
N ASP A 153 8.78 0.20 18.41
CA ASP A 153 7.96 1.06 19.28
C ASP A 153 6.69 1.57 18.58
N MET A 154 6.58 1.36 17.27
CA MET A 154 5.45 1.79 16.46
C MET A 154 4.24 0.85 16.65
N PRO A 155 3.02 1.37 16.84
CA PRO A 155 1.81 0.55 16.73
C PRO A 155 1.74 -0.10 15.34
N ASP A 156 1.36 -1.37 15.27
CA ASP A 156 1.28 -2.09 14.00
C ASP A 156 0.40 -1.35 12.97
N PRO A 157 0.99 -0.79 11.90
CA PRO A 157 0.22 -0.04 10.91
C PRO A 157 -0.60 -0.95 9.99
N PHE A 158 -0.39 -2.27 10.04
CA PHE A 158 -1.06 -3.26 9.19
C PHE A 158 -2.29 -3.90 9.84
N GLN A 159 -2.55 -3.62 11.13
CA GLN A 159 -3.65 -4.21 11.91
C GLN A 159 -5.02 -4.16 11.21
N GLN A 160 -5.32 -3.09 10.45
CA GLN A 160 -6.59 -2.99 9.73
C GLN A 160 -6.72 -4.04 8.61
N LEU A 161 -5.64 -4.41 7.94
CA LEU A 161 -5.64 -5.47 6.92
C LEU A 161 -6.01 -6.83 7.54
N GLU A 162 -5.61 -7.05 8.79
CA GLU A 162 -5.84 -8.29 9.53
C GLU A 162 -7.21 -8.36 10.21
N THR A 163 -7.89 -7.24 10.42
CA THR A 163 -9.12 -7.20 11.22
C THR A 163 -10.34 -6.75 10.43
N ASN A 164 -10.16 -5.97 9.36
CA ASN A 164 -11.26 -5.44 8.58
C ASN A 164 -11.73 -6.43 7.50
N ALA A 165 -13.00 -6.86 7.58
CA ALA A 165 -13.59 -7.82 6.64
C ALA A 165 -13.62 -7.33 5.18
N SER A 166 -13.83 -6.03 4.96
CA SER A 166 -13.83 -5.43 3.62
C SER A 166 -12.44 -5.49 3.00
N LEU A 167 -11.39 -5.16 3.78
CA LEU A 167 -10.00 -5.23 3.32
C LEU A 167 -9.58 -6.67 3.03
N LYS A 168 -9.96 -7.63 3.88
CA LYS A 168 -9.71 -9.06 3.64
C LYS A 168 -10.36 -9.56 2.35
N ALA A 169 -11.60 -9.17 2.09
CA ALA A 169 -12.31 -9.56 0.88
C ALA A 169 -11.63 -9.03 -0.39
N LEU A 170 -11.12 -7.79 -0.34
CA LEU A 170 -10.33 -7.22 -1.44
C LEU A 170 -8.97 -7.93 -1.59
N ALA A 171 -8.28 -8.19 -0.48
CA ALA A 171 -6.97 -8.86 -0.48
C ALA A 171 -7.05 -10.29 -1.03
N GLY A 172 -8.13 -11.02 -0.73
CA GLY A 172 -8.36 -12.36 -1.27
C GLY A 172 -8.53 -12.43 -2.79
N GLN A 173 -8.72 -11.29 -3.46
CA GLN A 173 -8.85 -11.17 -4.92
C GLN A 173 -7.60 -10.54 -5.56
N ALA A 174 -6.58 -10.20 -4.77
CA ALA A 174 -5.40 -9.46 -5.17
C ALA A 174 -4.14 -10.36 -5.13
N PRO A 175 -3.62 -10.82 -6.29
CA PRO A 175 -2.51 -11.77 -6.35
C PRO A 175 -1.26 -11.36 -5.56
N ASN A 176 -0.88 -10.08 -5.55
CA ASN A 176 0.27 -9.61 -4.80
C ASN A 176 0.12 -9.74 -3.29
N CYS A 177 -1.10 -9.75 -2.75
CA CYS A 177 -1.32 -9.93 -1.31
C CYS A 177 -0.91 -11.35 -0.86
N GLY A 178 -1.02 -12.36 -1.73
CA GLY A 178 -0.54 -13.71 -1.44
C GLY A 178 0.98 -13.88 -1.43
N LYS A 179 1.74 -12.83 -1.75
CA LYS A 179 3.22 -12.82 -1.71
C LYS A 179 3.77 -12.22 -0.42
N LEU A 180 2.93 -11.56 0.36
CA LEU A 180 3.32 -10.98 1.64
C LEU A 180 3.38 -12.09 2.71
N PRO A 181 4.28 -11.99 3.70
CA PRO A 181 4.32 -12.91 4.81
C PRO A 181 2.98 -12.90 5.55
N SER A 182 2.53 -14.10 5.92
CA SER A 182 1.28 -14.38 6.65
C SER A 182 1.41 -14.22 8.14
#